data_AF-A0A936YV21-F1
#
_entry.id   AF-A0A936YV21-F1
#
_cell.length_a   1.000
_cell.length_b   1.000
_cell.length_c   1.000
_cell.angle_alpha   90.00
_cell.angle_beta   90.00
_cell.angle_gamma   90.00
#
_symmetry.space_group_name_H-M   'P 1'
#
loop_
_entity.id
_entity.type
_entity.pdbx_description
1 polymer ?
#
loop_
_entity_poly.entity_id
_entity_poly.type
_entity_poly.pdbx_seq_one_letter_code
_entity_poly.pdbx_strand_id
1 'polypeptide(L)'
;MTATITNFKDWYDNADIPTRGEDGVWYDLEDGIAFSPDTKEKRVRSSAVLKAAEARKFAKSLGGNALAGGSAKQKKWAEELRRSALNSLSPQLAERVLATKQMQSTLWWIENRENFDIRFVGCANTTDIHFERILKDIEVHNFQKPLRELLSALENAVRRNLGRTFVTTDKAIQDCNILLKSRSTDRNAFAAMADRAIAEIEKL
;
A
#
# COMPACT_ATOMS: atom_id res chain seq x y z
N MET A 1 41.06 11.95 -19.14
CA MET A 1 40.41 10.66 -18.84
C MET A 1 39.10 10.95 -18.11
N THR A 2 37.99 11.13 -18.83
CA THR A 2 36.69 11.61 -18.29
C THR A 2 35.54 11.09 -19.17
N ALA A 3 35.46 9.77 -19.39
CA ALA A 3 34.43 9.15 -20.23
C ALA A 3 33.46 8.21 -19.47
N THR A 4 33.69 7.96 -18.17
CA THR A 4 32.93 6.96 -17.40
C THR A 4 31.76 7.51 -16.58
N ILE A 5 31.81 8.77 -16.15
CA ILE A 5 30.78 9.35 -15.23
C ILE A 5 29.46 9.60 -15.97
N THR A 6 29.51 9.96 -17.26
CA THR A 6 28.32 10.28 -18.07
C THR A 6 27.46 9.05 -18.34
N ASN A 7 28.07 7.88 -18.55
CA ASN A 7 27.34 6.66 -18.89
C ASN A 7 26.59 6.07 -17.68
N PHE A 8 27.17 6.17 -16.47
CA PHE A 8 26.49 5.69 -15.26
C PHE A 8 25.32 6.57 -14.86
N LYS A 9 25.47 7.90 -14.89
CA LYS A 9 24.37 8.80 -14.50
C LYS A 9 23.17 8.63 -15.43
N ASP A 10 23.40 8.58 -16.74
CA ASP A 10 22.33 8.30 -17.70
C ASP A 10 21.71 6.93 -17.45
N TRP A 11 22.52 5.88 -17.21
CA TRP A 11 21.96 4.58 -16.88
C TRP A 11 21.12 4.63 -15.60
N TYR A 12 21.58 5.32 -14.56
CA TYR A 12 20.93 5.41 -13.25
C TYR A 12 19.63 6.20 -13.31
N ASP A 13 19.63 7.34 -14.01
CA ASP A 13 18.43 8.17 -14.23
C ASP A 13 17.38 7.42 -15.08
N ASN A 14 17.82 6.51 -15.95
CA ASN A 14 16.98 5.67 -16.80
C ASN A 14 16.79 4.23 -16.28
N ALA A 15 17.30 3.92 -15.10
CA ALA A 15 17.08 2.64 -14.43
C ALA A 15 15.81 2.75 -13.61
N ASP A 16 14.95 1.73 -13.73
CA ASP A 16 13.65 1.79 -13.11
C ASP A 16 13.73 1.45 -11.60
N ILE A 17 14.61 0.52 -11.21
CA ILE A 17 14.95 0.20 -9.80
C ILE A 17 16.46 -0.02 -9.66
N PRO A 18 17.28 1.04 -9.69
CA PRO A 18 18.72 0.91 -9.54
C PRO A 18 19.06 0.40 -8.14
N THR A 19 19.65 -0.80 -8.07
CA THR A 19 20.04 -1.45 -6.83
C THR A 19 21.48 -1.93 -6.95
N ARG A 20 22.25 -1.76 -5.89
CA ARG A 20 23.61 -2.27 -5.83
C ARG A 20 23.58 -3.71 -5.32
N GLY A 21 24.06 -4.64 -6.14
CA GLY A 21 24.21 -6.05 -5.78
C GLY A 21 25.33 -6.28 -4.76
N GLU A 22 25.36 -7.47 -4.16
CA GLU A 22 26.39 -7.88 -3.20
C GLU A 22 27.79 -7.97 -3.82
N ASP A 23 27.84 -8.17 -5.14
CA ASP A 23 29.05 -8.14 -5.97
C ASP A 23 29.55 -6.71 -6.26
N GLY A 24 28.86 -5.68 -5.76
CA GLY A 24 29.21 -4.28 -5.94
C GLY A 24 28.76 -3.68 -7.27
N VAL A 25 28.15 -4.47 -8.16
CA VAL A 25 27.64 -4.04 -9.47
C VAL A 25 26.24 -3.44 -9.30
N TRP A 26 25.94 -2.40 -10.07
CA TRP A 26 24.60 -1.84 -10.10
C TRP A 26 23.72 -2.61 -11.07
N TYR A 27 22.51 -2.97 -10.65
CA TYR A 27 21.51 -3.65 -11.45
C TYR A 27 20.24 -2.82 -11.48
N ASP A 28 19.56 -2.80 -12.62
CA ASP A 28 18.16 -2.44 -12.62
C ASP A 28 17.36 -3.69 -12.23
N LEU A 29 16.81 -3.72 -11.02
CA LEU A 29 16.04 -4.87 -10.54
C LEU A 29 14.75 -5.13 -11.33
N GLU A 30 14.32 -4.18 -12.18
CA GLU A 30 13.16 -4.40 -13.05
C GLU A 30 13.46 -5.39 -14.17
N ASP A 31 14.59 -5.23 -14.85
CA ASP A 31 14.98 -6.06 -15.99
C ASP A 31 16.12 -7.04 -15.69
N GLY A 32 16.76 -6.91 -14.52
CA GLY A 32 17.90 -7.73 -14.09
C GLY A 32 19.19 -7.36 -14.82
N ILE A 33 19.23 -6.23 -15.53
CA ILE A 33 20.37 -5.84 -16.35
C ILE A 33 21.38 -5.10 -15.49
N ALA A 34 22.62 -5.61 -15.47
CA ALA A 34 23.75 -4.94 -14.86
C ALA A 34 24.11 -3.65 -15.63
N PHE A 35 24.51 -2.62 -14.90
CA PHE A 35 25.23 -1.50 -15.46
C PHE A 35 26.54 -2.02 -16.07
N SER A 36 26.73 -1.75 -17.36
CA SER A 36 28.00 -1.98 -18.04
C SER A 36 28.53 -0.64 -18.56
N PRO A 37 29.76 -0.25 -18.20
CA PRO A 37 30.35 1.00 -18.66
C PRO A 37 30.70 0.98 -20.17
N ASP A 38 30.79 -0.22 -20.77
CA ASP A 38 31.31 -0.43 -22.12
C ASP A 38 30.23 -0.64 -23.20
N THR A 39 28.96 -0.78 -22.83
CA THR A 39 27.94 -1.18 -23.81
C THR A 39 27.40 0.00 -24.62
N LYS A 40 27.79 0.05 -25.90
CA LYS A 40 26.97 0.62 -27.00
C LYS A 40 25.76 -0.27 -27.36
N GLU A 41 25.55 -1.36 -26.63
CA GLU A 41 24.47 -2.30 -26.90
C GLU A 41 23.11 -1.65 -26.61
N LYS A 42 22.32 -1.47 -27.67
CA LYS A 42 20.91 -1.09 -27.54
C LYS A 42 20.22 -2.12 -26.63
N ARG A 43 19.69 -1.66 -25.50
CA ARG A 43 18.80 -2.43 -24.61
C ARG A 43 17.68 -3.09 -25.43
N VAL A 44 17.80 -4.39 -25.75
CA VAL A 44 16.68 -5.15 -26.31
C VAL A 44 15.91 -5.75 -25.14
N ARG A 45 14.99 -4.97 -24.57
CA ARG A 45 14.07 -5.46 -23.54
C ARG A 45 13.14 -6.49 -24.17
N SER A 46 12.90 -7.61 -23.49
CA SER A 46 11.88 -8.56 -23.93
C SER A 46 10.50 -7.88 -24.00
N SER A 47 9.64 -8.29 -24.93
CA SER A 47 8.31 -7.70 -25.15
C SER A 47 7.47 -7.65 -23.87
N ALA A 48 7.62 -8.64 -23.01
CA ALA A 48 6.89 -8.71 -21.76
C ALA A 48 7.48 -7.79 -20.67
N VAL A 49 8.78 -7.49 -20.70
CA VAL A 49 9.37 -6.42 -19.85
C VAL A 49 8.89 -5.04 -20.34
N LEU A 50 8.76 -4.84 -21.66
CA LEU A 50 8.21 -3.61 -22.23
C LEU A 50 6.76 -3.35 -21.77
N LYS A 51 5.90 -4.37 -21.76
CA LYS A 51 4.52 -4.25 -21.27
C LYS A 51 4.42 -3.82 -19.80
N ALA A 52 5.30 -4.36 -18.95
CA ALA A 52 5.37 -3.99 -17.55
C ALA A 52 5.86 -2.54 -17.37
N ALA A 53 6.87 -2.13 -18.13
CA ALA A 53 7.36 -0.76 -18.13
C ALA A 53 6.28 0.23 -18.59
N GLU A 54 5.47 -0.12 -19.59
CA GLU A 54 4.32 0.69 -20.00
C GLU A 54 3.21 0.75 -18.94
N ALA A 55 2.92 -0.37 -18.27
CA ALA A 55 1.98 -0.43 -17.16
C ALA A 55 2.38 0.52 -16.02
N ARG A 56 3.67 0.54 -15.71
CA ARG A 56 4.23 1.44 -14.70
C ARG A 56 4.24 2.90 -15.16
N LYS A 57 4.56 3.18 -16.43
CA LYS A 57 4.44 4.54 -17.01
C LYS A 57 3.01 5.06 -16.92
N PHE A 58 2.02 4.20 -17.21
CA PHE A 58 0.62 4.54 -17.05
C PHE A 58 0.28 4.88 -15.60
N ALA A 59 0.63 4.01 -14.64
CA ALA A 59 0.42 4.30 -13.22
C ALA A 59 1.14 5.59 -12.77
N LYS A 60 2.36 5.84 -13.23
CA LYS A 60 3.14 7.05 -12.93
C LYS A 60 2.49 8.31 -13.49
N SER A 61 1.86 8.25 -14.67
CA SER A 61 1.10 9.37 -15.25
C SER A 61 -0.13 9.74 -14.41
N LEU A 62 -0.63 8.80 -13.60
CA LEU A 62 -1.71 8.99 -12.63
C LEU A 62 -1.19 9.28 -11.21
N GLY A 63 0.10 9.59 -11.04
CA GLY A 63 0.71 9.89 -9.74
C GLY A 63 1.13 8.67 -8.92
N GLY A 64 1.09 7.47 -9.49
CA GLY A 64 1.46 6.21 -8.83
C GLY A 64 2.96 5.96 -8.73
N ASN A 65 3.36 5.26 -7.66
CA ASN A 65 4.75 4.84 -7.44
C ASN A 65 5.00 3.41 -7.96
N ALA A 66 6.27 3.02 -7.96
CA ALA A 66 6.68 1.64 -8.20
C ALA A 66 6.12 0.71 -7.12
N LEU A 67 5.70 -0.50 -7.49
CA LEU A 67 5.28 -1.50 -6.50
C LEU A 67 6.47 -1.99 -5.66
N ALA A 68 6.25 -2.05 -4.35
CA ALA A 68 7.23 -2.50 -3.36
C ALA A 68 7.10 -4.01 -3.08
N GLY A 69 8.24 -4.65 -2.80
CA GLY A 69 8.32 -6.07 -2.46
C GLY A 69 8.19 -7.03 -3.64
N GLY A 70 8.38 -8.32 -3.37
CA GLY A 70 8.29 -9.41 -4.36
C GLY A 70 9.48 -9.52 -5.32
N SER A 71 9.55 -10.65 -6.02
CA SER A 71 10.50 -10.90 -7.11
C SER A 71 10.21 -10.05 -8.35
N ALA A 72 11.17 -9.90 -9.25
CA ALA A 72 10.99 -9.17 -10.52
C ALA A 72 9.80 -9.71 -11.35
N LYS A 73 9.63 -11.04 -11.39
CA LYS A 73 8.48 -11.69 -12.04
C LYS A 73 7.15 -11.31 -11.40
N GLN A 74 7.09 -11.27 -10.07
CA GLN A 74 5.90 -10.87 -9.32
C GLN A 74 5.56 -9.39 -9.54
N LYS A 75 6.56 -8.50 -9.48
CA LYS A 75 6.38 -7.07 -9.75
C LYS A 75 5.77 -6.83 -11.12
N LYS A 76 6.33 -7.46 -12.15
CA LYS A 76 5.81 -7.39 -13.50
C LYS A 76 4.35 -7.83 -13.61
N TRP A 77 4.01 -8.98 -13.05
CA TRP A 77 2.63 -9.47 -13.08
C TRP A 77 1.68 -8.55 -12.31
N ALA A 78 2.09 -8.07 -11.14
CA ALA A 78 1.32 -7.13 -10.33
C ALA A 78 1.09 -5.79 -11.06
N GLU A 79 2.09 -5.29 -11.80
CA GLU A 79 1.94 -4.08 -12.62
C GLU A 79 0.95 -4.27 -13.78
N GLU A 80 0.95 -5.44 -14.42
CA GLU A 80 -0.05 -5.78 -15.45
C GLU A 80 -1.48 -5.82 -14.87
N LEU A 81 -1.66 -6.46 -13.70
CA LEU A 81 -2.93 -6.46 -12.97
C LEU A 81 -3.36 -5.03 -12.61
N ARG A 82 -2.44 -4.24 -12.06
CA ARG A 82 -2.66 -2.84 -11.67
C ARG A 82 -3.08 -1.99 -12.85
N ARG A 83 -2.39 -2.06 -13.98
CA ARG A 83 -2.77 -1.31 -15.21
C ARG A 83 -4.16 -1.70 -15.67
N SER A 84 -4.46 -3.00 -15.71
CA SER A 84 -5.77 -3.49 -16.14
C SER A 84 -6.90 -2.95 -15.25
N ALA A 85 -6.69 -2.96 -13.93
CA ALA A 85 -7.63 -2.39 -12.97
C ALA A 85 -7.79 -0.88 -13.17
N LEU A 86 -6.70 -0.12 -13.17
CA LEU A 86 -6.71 1.34 -13.30
C LEU A 86 -7.35 1.83 -14.61
N ASN A 87 -7.18 1.10 -15.72
CA ASN A 87 -7.84 1.41 -17.00
C ASN A 87 -9.37 1.34 -16.93
N SER A 88 -9.90 0.59 -15.96
CA SER A 88 -11.33 0.39 -15.78
C SER A 88 -11.94 1.33 -14.75
N LEU A 89 -11.12 2.18 -14.10
CA LEU A 89 -11.53 3.08 -13.03
C LEU A 89 -11.72 4.51 -13.54
N SER A 90 -12.60 5.25 -12.89
CA SER A 90 -12.63 6.71 -13.01
C SER A 90 -11.30 7.35 -12.54
N PRO A 91 -10.87 8.48 -13.14
CA PRO A 91 -9.61 9.13 -12.78
C PRO A 91 -9.48 9.45 -11.28
N GLN A 92 -10.56 9.93 -10.66
CA GLN A 92 -10.56 10.28 -9.23
C GLN A 92 -10.36 9.06 -8.33
N LEU A 93 -10.96 7.93 -8.71
CA LEU A 93 -10.83 6.69 -7.95
C LEU A 93 -9.45 6.05 -8.17
N ALA A 94 -8.93 6.11 -9.39
CA ALA A 94 -7.56 5.68 -9.71
C ALA A 94 -6.52 6.43 -8.86
N GLU A 95 -6.66 7.74 -8.69
CA GLU A 95 -5.79 8.54 -7.82
C GLU A 95 -5.86 8.07 -6.35
N ARG A 96 -7.06 7.82 -5.81
CA ARG A 96 -7.24 7.31 -4.44
C ARG A 96 -6.64 5.93 -4.23
N VAL A 97 -6.81 5.04 -5.21
CA VAL A 97 -6.18 3.71 -5.24
C VAL A 97 -4.66 3.85 -5.19
N LEU A 98 -4.09 4.74 -5.99
CA LEU A 98 -2.65 4.98 -6.03
C LEU A 98 -2.10 5.69 -4.79
N ALA A 99 -2.92 6.49 -4.09
CA ALA A 99 -2.54 7.08 -2.80
C ALA A 99 -2.53 6.06 -1.64
N THR A 100 -3.16 4.90 -1.81
CA THR A 100 -3.31 3.91 -0.74
C THR A 100 -2.06 3.05 -0.57
N LYS A 101 -1.45 3.09 0.63
CA LYS A 101 -0.19 2.39 0.93
C LYS A 101 -0.26 0.88 0.72
N GLN A 102 -1.35 0.21 1.11
CA GLN A 102 -1.52 -1.23 0.86
C GLN A 102 -1.45 -1.57 -0.63
N MET A 103 -2.03 -0.73 -1.49
CA MET A 103 -2.07 -0.91 -2.94
C MET A 103 -0.75 -0.52 -3.63
N GLN A 104 0.29 -0.12 -2.88
CA GLN A 104 1.66 0.00 -3.38
C GLN A 104 2.48 -1.28 -3.17
N SER A 105 1.88 -2.35 -2.65
CA SER A 105 2.53 -3.65 -2.46
C SER A 105 2.29 -4.56 -3.67
N THR A 106 3.36 -5.16 -4.20
CA THR A 106 3.29 -6.21 -5.24
C THR A 106 2.39 -7.36 -4.80
N LEU A 107 2.51 -7.78 -3.54
CA LEU A 107 1.77 -8.92 -3.01
C LEU A 107 0.27 -8.66 -2.97
N TRP A 108 -0.12 -7.43 -2.63
CA TRP A 108 -1.53 -7.05 -2.53
C TRP A 108 -2.27 -7.25 -3.86
N TRP A 109 -1.69 -6.81 -4.97
CA TRP A 109 -2.28 -6.98 -6.30
C TRP A 109 -2.40 -8.45 -6.71
N ILE A 110 -1.40 -9.27 -6.36
CA ILE A 110 -1.41 -10.71 -6.67
C ILE A 110 -2.47 -11.46 -5.86
N GLU A 111 -2.59 -11.16 -4.57
CA GLU A 111 -3.56 -11.78 -3.67
C GLU A 111 -4.99 -11.38 -4.02
N ASN A 112 -5.19 -10.13 -4.45
CA ASN A 112 -6.51 -9.59 -4.77
C ASN A 112 -6.85 -9.70 -6.27
N ARG A 113 -6.04 -10.38 -7.09
CA ARG A 113 -6.23 -10.48 -8.56
C ARG A 113 -7.64 -10.87 -9.02
N GLU A 114 -8.33 -11.69 -8.23
CA GLU A 114 -9.68 -12.19 -8.53
C GLU A 114 -10.74 -11.10 -8.35
N ASN A 115 -10.46 -10.09 -7.53
CA ASN A 115 -11.36 -8.96 -7.27
C ASN A 115 -11.42 -7.96 -8.43
N PHE A 116 -10.51 -8.07 -9.40
CA PHE A 116 -10.41 -7.17 -10.55
C PHE A 116 -10.29 -7.90 -11.89
N ASP A 117 -10.58 -9.20 -11.95
CA ASP A 117 -10.67 -9.91 -13.22
C ASP A 117 -11.92 -9.40 -13.97
N ILE A 118 -11.67 -8.53 -14.95
CA ILE A 118 -12.66 -7.82 -15.79
C ILE A 118 -13.58 -8.82 -16.52
N ARG A 119 -13.17 -10.10 -16.64
CA ARG A 119 -14.00 -11.17 -17.21
C ARG A 119 -15.34 -11.38 -16.48
N PHE A 120 -15.49 -10.91 -15.24
CA PHE A 120 -16.75 -10.96 -14.49
C PHE A 120 -17.52 -9.63 -14.46
N VAL A 121 -16.93 -8.54 -14.94
CA VAL A 121 -17.41 -7.18 -14.68
C VAL A 121 -17.77 -6.51 -16.01
N GLY A 122 -18.93 -6.87 -16.56
CA GLY A 122 -19.43 -6.36 -17.85
C GLY A 122 -19.80 -4.88 -17.90
N CYS A 123 -19.47 -4.07 -16.88
CA CYS A 123 -19.74 -2.63 -16.84
C CYS A 123 -18.69 -1.87 -16.01
N ALA A 124 -18.19 -0.74 -16.51
CA ALA A 124 -17.24 0.13 -15.80
C ALA A 124 -17.73 0.52 -14.38
N ASN A 125 -19.04 0.71 -14.20
CA ASN A 125 -19.64 1.11 -12.93
C ASN A 125 -19.46 0.07 -11.82
N THR A 126 -19.34 -1.22 -12.16
CA THR A 126 -19.19 -2.29 -11.17
C THR A 126 -17.77 -2.40 -10.62
N THR A 127 -16.76 -2.02 -11.39
CA THR A 127 -15.36 -1.97 -10.92
C THR A 127 -15.16 -0.83 -9.93
N ASP A 128 -15.72 0.35 -10.21
CA ASP A 128 -15.67 1.51 -9.32
C ASP A 128 -16.29 1.19 -7.95
N ILE A 129 -17.49 0.58 -7.93
CA ILE A 129 -18.16 0.17 -6.67
C ILE A 129 -17.30 -0.80 -5.86
N HIS A 130 -16.61 -1.72 -6.54
CA HIS A 130 -15.77 -2.70 -5.85
C HIS A 130 -14.54 -2.04 -5.21
N PHE A 131 -13.85 -1.16 -5.93
CA PHE A 131 -12.71 -0.43 -5.39
C PHE A 131 -13.12 0.53 -4.28
N GLU A 132 -14.26 1.22 -4.39
CA GLU A 132 -14.79 2.04 -3.30
C GLU A 132 -15.04 1.21 -2.03
N ARG A 133 -15.60 0.00 -2.18
CA ARG A 133 -15.80 -0.91 -1.05
C ARG A 133 -14.47 -1.34 -0.43
N ILE A 134 -13.48 -1.72 -1.25
CA ILE A 134 -12.14 -2.09 -0.76
C ILE A 134 -11.49 -0.92 -0.03
N LEU A 135 -11.52 0.29 -0.60
CA LEU A 135 -10.96 1.49 0.03
C LEU A 135 -11.64 1.78 1.36
N LYS A 136 -12.96 1.67 1.42
CA LYS A 136 -13.72 1.84 2.66
C LYS A 136 -13.35 0.78 3.72
N ASP A 137 -13.21 -0.48 3.31
CA ASP A 137 -12.79 -1.55 4.23
C ASP A 137 -11.35 -1.34 4.73
N ILE A 138 -10.44 -0.85 3.88
CA ILE A 138 -9.07 -0.46 4.26
C ILE A 138 -9.09 0.73 5.23
N GLU A 139 -9.87 1.76 4.95
CA GLU A 139 -10.02 2.93 5.82
C GLU A 139 -10.54 2.51 7.20
N VAL A 140 -11.61 1.70 7.24
CA VAL A 140 -12.16 1.15 8.48
C VAL A 140 -11.12 0.31 9.21
N HIS A 141 -10.37 -0.54 8.51
CA HIS A 141 -9.35 -1.38 9.15
C HIS A 141 -8.19 -0.56 9.75
N ASN A 142 -7.67 0.41 8.98
CA ASN A 142 -6.62 1.32 9.43
C ASN A 142 -7.09 2.14 10.65
N PHE A 143 -8.38 2.46 10.72
CA PHE A 143 -8.99 3.20 11.82
C PHE A 143 -9.28 2.33 13.05
N GLN A 144 -9.73 1.09 12.86
CA GLN A 144 -10.09 0.18 13.96
C GLN A 144 -8.87 -0.43 14.64
N LYS A 145 -7.74 -0.58 13.94
CA LYS A 145 -6.54 -1.21 14.53
C LYS A 145 -6.04 -0.49 15.79
N PRO A 146 -5.81 0.84 15.79
CA PRO A 146 -5.47 1.58 17.01
C PRO A 146 -6.52 1.43 18.12
N LEU A 147 -7.80 1.37 17.75
CA LEU A 147 -8.88 1.20 18.74
C LEU A 147 -8.84 -0.16 19.44
N ARG A 148 -8.50 -1.22 18.71
CA ARG A 148 -8.32 -2.57 19.28
C ARG A 148 -7.10 -2.63 20.19
N GLU A 149 -6.02 -1.95 19.81
CA GLU A 149 -4.81 -1.84 20.63
C GLU A 149 -5.10 -1.08 21.93
N LEU A 150 -5.85 0.04 21.86
CA LEU A 150 -6.31 0.80 23.03
C LEU A 150 -7.22 -0.03 23.94
N LEU A 151 -8.21 -0.73 23.35
CA LEU A 151 -9.10 -1.61 24.11
C LEU A 151 -8.31 -2.68 24.87
N SER A 152 -7.34 -3.32 24.19
CA SER A 152 -6.49 -4.34 24.82
C SER A 152 -5.63 -3.75 25.95
N ALA A 153 -5.10 -2.53 25.78
CA ALA A 153 -4.36 -1.83 26.82
C ALA A 153 -5.24 -1.54 28.05
N LEU A 154 -6.47 -1.05 27.84
CA LEU A 154 -7.44 -0.79 28.92
C LEU A 154 -7.82 -2.07 29.67
N GLU A 155 -8.17 -3.14 28.94
CA GLU A 155 -8.49 -4.43 29.54
C GLU A 155 -7.33 -4.98 30.38
N ASN A 156 -6.09 -4.82 29.91
CA ASN A 156 -4.90 -5.21 30.65
C ASN A 156 -4.65 -4.35 31.89
N ALA A 157 -4.90 -3.04 31.83
CA ALA A 157 -4.78 -2.13 32.97
C ALA A 157 -5.78 -2.49 34.08
N VAL A 158 -7.05 -2.76 33.71
CA VAL A 158 -8.08 -3.23 34.64
C VAL A 158 -7.67 -4.55 35.30
N ARG A 159 -7.18 -5.51 34.51
CA ARG A 159 -6.70 -6.81 35.04
C ARG A 159 -5.48 -6.70 35.96
N ARG A 160 -4.65 -5.66 35.83
CA ARG A 160 -3.49 -5.46 36.71
C ARG A 160 -3.86 -4.80 38.03
N ASN A 161 -4.91 -3.99 38.06
CA ASN A 161 -5.39 -3.25 39.23
C ASN A 161 -6.51 -4.00 40.01
N LEU A 162 -6.46 -5.34 40.03
CA LEU A 162 -7.42 -6.24 40.71
C LEU A 162 -7.70 -5.80 42.16
N GLY A 163 -8.76 -5.01 42.35
CA GLY A 163 -9.19 -4.51 43.66
C GLY A 163 -9.88 -3.14 43.65
N ARG A 164 -9.73 -2.33 42.59
CA ARG A 164 -10.49 -1.08 42.43
C ARG A 164 -11.36 -1.15 41.18
N THR A 165 -12.68 -1.24 41.38
CA THR A 165 -13.66 -1.09 40.31
C THR A 165 -13.76 0.39 39.93
N PHE A 166 -13.23 0.75 38.77
CA PHE A 166 -13.40 2.08 38.20
C PHE A 166 -14.59 2.05 37.22
N VAL A 167 -15.74 2.55 37.68
CA VAL A 167 -16.97 2.69 36.87
C VAL A 167 -16.72 3.42 35.54
N THR A 168 -15.70 4.27 35.49
CA THR A 168 -15.30 5.02 34.30
C THR A 168 -14.54 4.17 33.26
N THR A 169 -13.78 3.16 33.68
CA THR A 169 -13.02 2.28 32.75
C THR A 169 -13.95 1.30 32.02
N ASP A 170 -14.97 0.77 32.70
CA ASP A 170 -15.99 -0.08 32.06
C ASP A 170 -16.77 0.69 30.97
N LYS A 171 -17.04 1.97 31.22
CA LYS A 171 -17.68 2.85 30.23
C LYS A 171 -16.78 3.12 29.03
N ALA A 172 -15.49 3.36 29.23
CA ALA A 172 -14.53 3.52 28.13
C ALA A 172 -14.40 2.25 27.27
N ILE A 173 -14.43 1.07 27.89
CA ILE A 173 -14.45 -0.24 27.21
C ILE A 173 -15.76 -0.40 26.41
N GLN A 174 -16.90 -0.03 26.99
CA GLN A 174 -18.20 -0.12 26.31
C GLN A 174 -18.28 0.82 25.10
N ASP A 175 -17.82 2.06 25.24
CA ASP A 175 -17.79 3.06 24.16
C ASP A 175 -16.86 2.60 23.01
N CYS A 176 -15.69 2.04 23.33
CA CYS A 176 -14.81 1.43 22.33
C CYS A 176 -15.51 0.30 21.57
N ASN A 177 -16.21 -0.59 22.28
CA ASN A 177 -16.94 -1.70 21.69
C ASN A 177 -18.09 -1.24 20.77
N ILE A 178 -18.80 -0.17 21.12
CA ILE A 178 -19.85 0.41 20.28
C ILE A 178 -19.26 0.94 18.97
N LEU A 179 -18.13 1.66 19.02
CA LEU A 179 -17.47 2.18 17.84
C LEU A 179 -16.92 1.06 16.92
N LEU A 180 -16.31 0.00 17.49
CA LEU A 180 -15.89 -1.17 16.70
C LEU A 180 -17.06 -1.82 15.97
N LYS A 181 -18.19 -2.00 16.65
CA LYS A 181 -19.38 -2.63 16.07
C LYS A 181 -20.04 -1.76 15.02
N SER A 182 -20.01 -0.44 15.19
CA SER A 182 -20.60 0.52 14.24
C SER A 182 -19.81 0.66 12.93
N ARG A 183 -18.54 0.21 12.88
CA ARG A 183 -17.60 0.49 11.78
C ARG A 183 -17.49 1.98 11.44
N SER A 184 -17.70 2.86 12.41
CA SER A 184 -17.58 4.30 12.24
C SER A 184 -16.14 4.70 11.88
N THR A 185 -16.00 5.66 10.97
CA THR A 185 -14.74 6.33 10.62
C THR A 185 -14.66 7.76 11.15
N ASP A 186 -15.56 8.15 12.06
CA ASP A 186 -15.58 9.48 12.67
C ASP A 186 -14.34 9.71 13.54
N ARG A 187 -13.37 10.45 12.97
CA ARG A 187 -12.10 10.78 13.62
C ARG A 187 -12.26 11.63 14.86
N ASN A 188 -13.28 12.50 14.92
CA ASN A 188 -13.49 13.38 16.07
C ASN A 188 -14.05 12.61 17.26
N ALA A 189 -15.00 11.70 17.00
CA ALA A 189 -15.52 10.79 18.01
C ALA A 189 -14.40 9.89 18.58
N PHE A 190 -13.49 9.43 17.74
CA PHE A 190 -12.33 8.64 18.15
C PHE A 190 -11.34 9.44 18.99
N ALA A 191 -10.91 10.62 18.53
CA ALA A 191 -9.96 11.46 19.27
C ALA A 191 -10.49 11.79 20.67
N ALA A 192 -11.75 12.25 20.75
CA ALA A 192 -12.38 12.58 22.01
C ALA A 192 -12.49 11.38 22.97
N MET A 193 -12.59 10.16 22.46
CA MET A 193 -12.64 8.94 23.28
C MET A 193 -11.24 8.48 23.70
N ALA A 194 -10.26 8.54 22.79
CA ALA A 194 -8.87 8.23 23.10
C ALA A 194 -8.33 9.18 24.18
N ASP A 195 -8.60 10.48 24.08
CA ASP A 195 -8.22 11.48 25.07
C ASP A 195 -8.84 11.19 26.45
N ARG A 196 -10.12 10.79 26.49
CA ARG A 196 -10.77 10.36 27.74
C ARG A 196 -10.14 9.10 28.31
N ALA A 197 -9.85 8.10 27.48
CA ALA A 197 -9.24 6.85 27.91
C ALA A 197 -7.83 7.09 28.47
N ILE A 198 -7.01 7.92 27.80
CA ILE A 198 -5.68 8.30 28.26
C ILE A 198 -5.77 9.06 29.59
N ALA A 199 -6.64 10.06 29.70
CA ALA A 199 -6.83 10.83 30.93
C ALA A 199 -7.29 9.98 32.12
N GLU A 200 -8.01 8.88 31.87
CA GLU A 200 -8.37 7.92 32.92
C GLU A 200 -7.21 6.99 33.28
N ILE A 201 -6.42 6.53 32.30
CA ILE A 201 -5.21 5.74 32.58
C ILE A 201 -4.22 6.55 33.43
N GLU A 202 -4.05 7.84 33.16
CA GLU A 202 -3.15 8.72 33.93
C GLU A 202 -3.59 8.95 35.39
N LYS A 203 -4.86 8.66 35.72
CA LYS A 203 -5.37 8.72 37.10
C LYS A 203 -5.13 7.44 37.91
N LEU A 204 -4.76 6.34 37.25
CA LEU A 204 -4.53 5.02 37.85
C LEU A 204 -3.10 4.87 38.35
#